data_AF-A0A3P6BB21-F1
#
_entry.id   AF-A0A3P6BB21-F1
#
_cell.length_a   1.000
_cell.length_b   1.000
_cell.length_c   1.000
_cell.angle_alpha   90.00
_cell.angle_beta   90.00
_cell.angle_gamma   90.00
#
_symmetry.space_group_name_H-M   'P 1'
#
loop_
_entity.id
_entity.type
_entity.pdbx_description
1 polymer ?
#
loop_
_entity_poly.entity_id
_entity_poly.type
_entity_poly.pdbx_seq_one_letter_code
_entity_poly.pdbx_strand_id
1 'polypeptide(L)'
;MSGDKKEAFRCIKGLKVPFFHHEIVKRALIMAMERQKAQVKLLDLLKEAVKVGLINTTQVTKGFSRIIDSVEDLSLDIPEAHIVLQSFISKAASEGWLCASSLKSLSAGEKLLENSSANVFKDKAKSIVREYFLSGDTSEVVHCLDTEPSASSSQIRAIFVKYLITLAMDRKKREKEMACVLVCSLGFPKDVRNAFSMLIESADHTALDNPVVVEDLAMFLARAVVDEVLAPRDLEELGSSVEGNVIQTAKTLLETRLSGERILRCWGGRGIEIKSPGCTVSEVKEKIQVLLEEYVSGGDLKEACRCVKELGMSFFHHEVVKKSVVRIIEEKEKKERVWKLLKVCFESGLVAIYQMTKGFKRVGESLEDLSLDVPDAAEKFSYCVERAKVDGFLDKSFAIK
;
A
#
# COMPACT_ATOMS: atom_id res chain seq x y z
N MET A 1 27.45 -3.64 25.20
CA MET A 1 27.20 -5.08 25.48
C MET A 1 28.22 -5.53 26.50
N SER A 2 27.81 -5.98 27.69
CA SER A 2 28.71 -6.35 28.80
C SER A 2 29.66 -7.52 28.47
N GLY A 3 29.31 -8.34 27.47
CA GLY A 3 30.11 -9.50 27.07
C GLY A 3 30.02 -10.68 28.04
N ASP A 4 29.12 -10.61 29.03
CA ASP A 4 28.94 -11.66 30.02
C ASP A 4 28.20 -12.87 29.42
N LYS A 5 28.96 -13.90 29.06
CA LYS A 5 28.43 -15.17 28.53
C LYS A 5 27.60 -15.92 29.57
N LYS A 6 27.93 -15.82 30.87
CA LYS A 6 27.23 -16.56 31.93
C LYS A 6 25.82 -16.02 32.11
N GLU A 7 25.67 -14.71 32.11
CA GLU A 7 24.35 -14.08 32.16
C GLU A 7 23.53 -14.40 30.90
N ALA A 8 24.14 -14.31 29.71
CA ALA A 8 23.48 -14.69 28.47
C ALA A 8 22.95 -16.14 28.51
N PHE A 9 23.75 -17.09 29.00
CA PHE A 9 23.30 -18.48 29.13
C PHE A 9 22.19 -18.66 30.16
N ARG A 10 22.22 -17.90 31.26
CA ARG A 10 21.13 -17.89 32.25
C ARG A 10 19.83 -17.38 31.62
N CYS A 11 19.89 -16.28 30.86
CA CYS A 11 18.74 -15.75 30.15
C CYS A 11 18.18 -16.76 29.15
N ILE A 12 19.01 -17.37 28.31
CA ILE A 12 18.58 -18.36 27.31
C ILE A 12 17.92 -19.58 27.99
N LYS A 13 18.50 -20.11 29.07
CA LYS A 13 17.87 -21.19 29.86
C LYS A 13 16.54 -20.75 30.48
N GLY A 14 16.47 -19.50 30.93
CA GLY A 14 15.28 -18.90 31.52
C GLY A 14 14.09 -18.77 30.56
N LEU A 15 14.33 -18.75 29.25
CA LEU A 15 13.26 -18.67 28.24
C LEU A 15 12.33 -19.90 28.26
N LYS A 16 12.81 -21.06 28.72
CA LYS A 16 12.05 -22.33 28.78
C LYS A 16 11.39 -22.75 27.44
N VAL A 17 11.90 -22.26 26.30
CA VAL A 17 11.38 -22.57 24.96
C VAL A 17 12.48 -23.08 24.03
N PRO A 18 13.09 -24.25 24.34
CA PRO A 18 14.24 -24.76 23.60
C PRO A 18 13.99 -24.87 22.10
N PHE A 19 12.78 -25.24 21.68
CA PHE A 19 12.40 -25.35 20.27
C PHE A 19 12.68 -24.07 19.44
N PHE A 20 12.60 -22.89 20.07
CA PHE A 20 12.79 -21.59 19.43
C PHE A 20 14.22 -21.04 19.51
N HIS A 21 15.19 -21.80 20.04
CA HIS A 21 16.58 -21.32 20.14
C HIS A 21 17.25 -21.03 18.79
N HIS A 22 16.72 -21.55 17.68
CA HIS A 22 17.14 -21.16 16.33
C HIS A 22 16.93 -19.65 16.04
N GLU A 23 15.97 -19.01 16.71
CA GLU A 23 15.73 -17.56 16.60
C GLU A 23 16.82 -16.74 17.30
N ILE A 24 17.40 -17.29 18.37
CA ILE A 24 18.55 -16.68 19.05
C ILE A 24 19.75 -16.65 18.11
N VAL A 25 19.96 -17.74 17.36
CA VAL A 25 21.00 -17.83 16.31
C VAL A 25 20.73 -16.78 15.22
N LYS A 26 19.49 -16.72 14.69
CA LYS A 26 19.09 -15.72 13.67
C LYS A 26 19.39 -14.29 14.15
N ARG A 27 18.86 -13.91 15.32
CA ARG A 27 18.97 -12.55 15.86
C ARG A 27 20.41 -12.18 16.19
N ALA A 28 21.19 -13.10 16.77
CA ALA A 28 22.60 -12.84 17.09
C ALA A 28 23.45 -12.62 15.83
N LEU A 29 23.20 -13.35 14.75
CA LEU A 29 23.89 -13.17 13.48
C LEU A 29 23.51 -11.86 12.80
N ILE A 30 22.23 -11.47 12.79
CA ILE A 30 21.80 -10.15 12.28
C ILE A 30 22.45 -9.02 13.10
N MET A 31 22.41 -9.12 14.43
CA MET A 31 23.08 -8.13 15.30
C MET A 31 24.60 -8.07 15.07
N ALA A 32 25.22 -9.19 14.71
CA ALA A 32 26.64 -9.25 14.37
C ALA A 32 26.93 -8.58 13.02
N MET A 33 26.00 -8.62 12.06
CA MET A 33 26.08 -7.90 10.79
C MET A 33 25.89 -6.39 10.99
N GLU A 34 24.91 -5.97 11.79
CA GLU A 34 24.64 -4.56 12.08
C GLU A 34 25.76 -3.88 12.89
N ARG A 35 26.44 -4.64 13.76
CA ARG A 35 27.40 -4.10 14.74
C ARG A 35 28.74 -4.81 14.64
N GLN A 36 29.58 -4.35 13.72
CA GLN A 36 30.92 -4.92 13.49
C GLN A 36 31.78 -5.03 14.75
N LYS A 37 31.70 -4.06 15.69
CA LYS A 37 32.41 -4.09 16.99
C LYS A 37 31.97 -5.23 17.92
N ALA A 38 30.74 -5.73 17.76
CA ALA A 38 30.16 -6.79 18.58
C ALA A 38 30.20 -8.17 17.90
N GLN A 39 30.49 -8.21 16.59
CA GLN A 39 30.50 -9.41 15.75
C GLN A 39 31.28 -10.57 16.37
N VAL A 40 32.54 -10.33 16.77
CA VAL A 40 33.41 -11.36 17.34
C VAL A 40 32.80 -11.95 18.62
N LYS A 41 32.27 -11.09 19.51
CA LYS A 41 31.68 -11.51 20.78
C LYS A 41 30.39 -12.30 20.59
N LEU A 42 29.57 -11.96 19.59
CA LEU A 42 28.31 -12.63 19.30
C LEU A 42 28.55 -14.02 18.67
N LEU A 43 29.48 -14.13 17.71
CA LEU A 43 29.84 -15.43 17.13
C LEU A 43 30.48 -16.36 18.18
N ASP A 44 31.32 -15.80 19.05
CA ASP A 44 31.94 -16.54 20.16
C ASP A 44 30.91 -16.97 21.23
N LEU A 45 29.86 -16.17 21.45
CA LEU A 45 28.73 -16.58 22.29
C LEU A 45 27.96 -17.75 21.68
N LEU A 46 27.67 -17.71 20.37
CA LEU A 46 26.96 -18.79 19.68
C LEU A 46 27.77 -20.08 19.68
N LYS A 47 29.08 -20.00 19.37
CA LYS A 47 29.99 -21.14 19.42
C LYS A 47 30.01 -21.81 20.80
N GLU A 48 30.16 -21.04 21.87
CA GLU A 48 30.15 -21.59 23.22
C GLU A 48 28.77 -22.13 23.60
N ALA A 49 27.66 -21.51 23.17
CA ALA A 49 26.31 -22.01 23.41
C ALA A 49 26.09 -23.39 22.75
N VAL A 50 26.65 -23.60 21.55
CA VAL A 50 26.61 -24.90 20.86
C VAL A 50 27.47 -25.93 21.57
N LYS A 51 28.69 -25.55 21.95
CA LYS A 51 29.63 -26.41 22.67
C LYS A 51 29.08 -26.94 24.00
N VAL A 52 28.35 -26.10 24.75
CA VAL A 52 27.70 -26.52 26.02
C VAL A 52 26.33 -27.18 25.83
N GLY A 53 25.89 -27.39 24.57
CA GLY A 53 24.62 -28.04 24.25
C GLY A 53 23.37 -27.20 24.53
N LEU A 54 23.53 -25.89 24.76
CA LEU A 54 22.40 -24.98 24.97
C LEU A 54 21.63 -24.71 23.67
N ILE A 55 22.33 -24.75 22.54
CA ILE A 55 21.78 -24.70 21.19
C ILE A 55 22.31 -25.94 20.45
N ASN A 56 21.41 -26.75 19.90
CA ASN A 56 21.83 -27.95 19.17
C ASN A 56 22.12 -27.64 17.69
N THR A 57 22.80 -28.56 17.00
CA THR A 57 23.18 -28.40 15.59
C THR A 57 21.99 -28.13 14.67
N THR A 58 20.85 -28.77 14.91
CA THR A 58 19.62 -28.54 14.13
C THR A 58 19.13 -27.09 14.26
N GLN A 59 19.21 -26.51 15.46
CA GLN A 59 18.83 -25.12 15.72
C GLN A 59 19.82 -24.13 15.10
N VAL A 60 21.11 -24.46 15.10
CA VAL A 60 22.12 -23.67 14.38
C VAL A 60 21.83 -23.67 12.90
N THR A 61 21.71 -24.85 12.28
CA THR A 61 21.42 -24.99 10.85
C THR A 61 20.13 -24.25 10.49
N LYS A 62 19.04 -24.45 11.24
CA LYS A 62 17.77 -23.73 11.03
C LYS A 62 17.94 -22.21 11.16
N GLY A 63 18.72 -21.74 12.13
CA GLY A 63 19.02 -20.31 12.30
C GLY A 63 19.75 -19.72 11.10
N PHE A 64 20.78 -20.39 10.60
CA PHE A 64 21.50 -19.98 9.38
C PHE A 64 20.61 -20.05 8.14
N SER A 65 19.84 -21.13 7.95
CA SER A 65 18.89 -21.26 6.83
C SER A 65 17.89 -20.11 6.81
N ARG A 66 17.33 -19.71 7.95
CA ARG A 66 16.39 -18.58 8.03
C ARG A 66 17.02 -17.24 7.65
N ILE A 67 18.33 -17.06 7.87
CA ILE A 67 19.02 -15.85 7.40
C ILE A 67 19.29 -15.94 5.91
N ILE A 68 19.69 -17.11 5.41
CA ILE A 68 19.87 -17.33 3.97
C ILE A 68 18.58 -17.03 3.22
N ASP A 69 17.43 -17.46 3.75
CA ASP A 69 16.13 -17.20 3.14
C ASP A 69 15.75 -15.70 3.19
N SER A 70 16.25 -14.92 4.17
CA SER A 70 15.93 -13.49 4.34
C SER A 70 17.09 -12.55 3.96
N VAL A 71 18.17 -13.05 3.34
CA VAL A 71 19.40 -12.26 3.13
C VAL A 71 19.21 -11.15 2.10
N GLU A 72 18.31 -11.34 1.13
CA GLU A 72 18.02 -10.34 0.10
C GLU A 72 17.33 -9.10 0.70
N ASP A 73 16.42 -9.33 1.66
CA ASP A 73 15.72 -8.25 2.38
C ASP A 73 16.64 -7.61 3.43
N LEU A 74 17.46 -8.39 4.14
CA LEU A 74 18.50 -7.85 5.03
C LEU A 74 19.52 -6.98 4.29
N SER A 75 19.74 -7.25 3.00
CA SER A 75 20.62 -6.44 2.16
C SER A 75 20.06 -5.04 1.87
N LEU A 76 18.77 -4.79 2.16
CA LEU A 76 18.18 -3.45 2.07
C LEU A 76 18.72 -2.52 3.16
N ASP A 77 19.00 -3.06 4.34
CA ASP A 77 19.49 -2.32 5.51
C ASP A 77 21.02 -2.46 5.71
N ILE A 78 21.57 -3.59 5.27
CA ILE A 78 23.00 -3.93 5.39
C ILE A 78 23.53 -4.30 4.01
N PRO A 79 24.09 -3.36 3.23
CA PRO A 79 24.48 -3.59 1.82
C PRO A 79 25.40 -4.80 1.60
N GLU A 80 26.23 -5.13 2.60
CA GLU A 80 27.20 -6.23 2.57
C GLU A 80 26.67 -7.55 3.17
N ALA A 81 25.36 -7.67 3.46
CA ALA A 81 24.79 -8.80 4.20
C ALA A 81 25.14 -10.17 3.58
N HIS A 82 25.10 -10.30 2.24
CA HIS A 82 25.49 -11.54 1.55
C HIS A 82 26.94 -11.93 1.81
N ILE A 83 27.87 -10.96 1.70
CA ILE A 83 29.31 -11.21 1.85
C ILE A 83 29.63 -11.54 3.32
N VAL A 84 29.05 -10.78 4.24
CA VAL A 84 29.22 -10.99 5.68
C VAL A 84 28.62 -12.33 6.11
N LEU A 85 27.44 -12.70 5.61
CA LEU A 85 26.83 -14.01 5.87
C LEU A 85 27.69 -15.16 5.37
N GLN A 86 28.22 -15.06 4.14
CA GLN A 86 29.13 -16.06 3.59
C GLN A 86 30.41 -16.21 4.43
N SER A 87 30.93 -15.10 4.96
CA SER A 87 32.05 -15.10 5.91
C SER A 87 31.67 -15.82 7.21
N PHE A 88 30.48 -15.58 7.74
CA PHE A 88 30.00 -16.25 8.96
C PHE A 88 29.81 -17.75 8.75
N ILE A 89 29.25 -18.17 7.62
CA ILE A 89 29.07 -19.58 7.26
C ILE A 89 30.43 -20.27 7.18
N SER A 90 31.37 -19.68 6.42
CA SER A 90 32.73 -20.21 6.27
C SER A 90 33.45 -20.34 7.63
N LYS A 91 33.32 -19.31 8.49
CA LYS A 91 33.91 -19.31 9.83
C LYS A 91 33.27 -20.34 10.76
N ALA A 92 31.94 -20.44 10.77
CA ALA A 92 31.23 -21.40 11.61
C ALA A 92 31.50 -22.84 11.19
N ALA A 93 31.64 -23.09 9.89
CA ALA A 93 32.02 -24.37 9.34
C ALA A 93 33.46 -24.75 9.68
N SER A 94 34.42 -23.82 9.53
CA SER A 94 35.82 -24.08 9.88
C SER A 94 36.03 -24.26 11.39
N GLU A 95 35.21 -23.63 12.22
CA GLU A 95 35.20 -23.81 13.67
C GLU A 95 34.35 -25.00 14.13
N GLY A 96 33.71 -25.74 13.22
CA GLY A 96 33.05 -27.02 13.48
C GLY A 96 31.70 -26.96 14.18
N TRP A 97 31.06 -25.79 14.27
CA TRP A 97 29.75 -25.63 14.92
C TRP A 97 28.59 -25.44 13.94
N LEU A 98 28.85 -25.52 12.63
CA LEU A 98 27.87 -25.51 11.55
C LEU A 98 28.25 -26.51 10.45
N CYS A 99 27.30 -27.31 9.98
CA CYS A 99 27.48 -28.15 8.80
C CYS A 99 27.06 -27.38 7.54
N ALA A 100 28.00 -26.75 6.85
CA ALA A 100 27.70 -25.92 5.68
C ALA A 100 27.04 -26.70 4.53
N SER A 101 27.34 -27.99 4.37
CA SER A 101 26.71 -28.85 3.36
C SER A 101 25.22 -29.11 3.61
N SER A 102 24.74 -28.87 4.84
CA SER A 102 23.32 -28.96 5.19
C SER A 102 22.53 -27.66 4.91
N LEU A 103 23.22 -26.61 4.46
CA LEU A 103 22.59 -25.34 4.11
C LEU A 103 22.26 -25.32 2.60
N LYS A 104 21.18 -24.61 2.25
CA LYS A 104 20.90 -24.25 0.86
C LYS A 104 22.11 -23.49 0.31
N SER A 105 22.49 -23.77 -0.94
CA SER A 105 23.59 -23.06 -1.58
C SER A 105 23.26 -21.57 -1.60
N LEU A 106 24.09 -20.76 -0.95
CA LEU A 106 24.18 -19.35 -1.27
C LEU A 106 24.77 -19.32 -2.68
N SER A 107 23.96 -19.23 -3.75
CA SER A 107 24.42 -19.41 -5.13
C SER A 107 25.42 -18.33 -5.53
N ALA A 108 26.70 -18.59 -5.23
CA ALA A 108 27.86 -17.94 -5.79
C ALA A 108 28.12 -18.59 -7.15
N GLY A 109 27.60 -17.99 -8.22
CA GLY A 109 27.80 -18.48 -9.58
C GLY A 109 27.64 -17.42 -10.66
N GLU A 110 26.60 -16.58 -10.59
CA GLU A 110 26.33 -15.56 -11.62
C GLU A 110 26.07 -14.15 -11.07
N LYS A 111 25.86 -13.99 -9.76
CA LYS A 111 25.38 -12.74 -9.14
C LYS A 111 26.44 -11.71 -8.69
N LEU A 112 27.74 -11.95 -8.85
CA LEU A 112 28.76 -11.03 -8.30
C LEU A 112 29.04 -9.78 -9.17
N LEU A 113 28.86 -9.87 -10.48
CA LEU A 113 28.89 -8.69 -11.38
C LEU A 113 27.52 -7.99 -11.44
N GLU A 114 26.44 -8.72 -11.14
CA GLU A 114 25.07 -8.22 -11.09
C GLU A 114 24.72 -7.52 -9.76
N ASN A 115 25.44 -7.77 -8.67
CA ASN A 115 25.13 -7.18 -7.36
C ASN A 115 25.45 -5.68 -7.24
N SER A 116 26.42 -5.17 -8.01
CA SER A 116 26.68 -3.72 -8.03
C SER A 116 25.60 -2.98 -8.83
N SER A 117 25.20 -3.52 -9.99
CA SER A 117 24.12 -2.95 -10.81
C SER A 117 22.73 -3.16 -10.18
N ALA A 118 22.47 -4.28 -9.51
CA ALA A 118 21.22 -4.55 -8.81
C ALA A 118 21.05 -3.67 -7.55
N ASN A 119 22.13 -3.40 -6.80
CA ASN A 119 22.05 -2.46 -5.67
C ASN A 119 21.86 -1.01 -6.14
N VAL A 120 22.54 -0.59 -7.21
CA VAL A 120 22.30 0.72 -7.84
C VAL A 120 20.88 0.82 -8.38
N PHE A 121 20.37 -0.24 -9.02
CA PHE A 121 19.00 -0.29 -9.49
C PHE A 121 17.99 -0.29 -8.34
N LYS A 122 18.27 -0.95 -7.21
CA LYS A 122 17.39 -0.91 -6.03
C LYS A 122 17.18 0.52 -5.53
N ASP A 123 18.25 1.30 -5.37
CA ASP A 123 18.10 2.69 -4.91
C ASP A 123 17.40 3.58 -5.94
N LYS A 124 17.64 3.32 -7.23
CA LYS A 124 16.91 4.00 -8.31
C LYS A 124 15.44 3.60 -8.35
N ALA A 125 15.10 2.32 -8.20
CA ALA A 125 13.75 1.81 -8.09
C ALA A 125 13.01 2.44 -6.89
N LYS A 126 13.69 2.62 -5.75
CA LYS A 126 13.13 3.38 -4.61
C LYS A 126 12.76 4.80 -5.02
N SER A 127 13.63 5.49 -5.78
CA SER A 127 13.36 6.84 -6.28
C SER A 127 12.18 6.86 -7.24
N ILE A 128 12.17 5.98 -8.25
CA ILE A 128 11.12 5.86 -9.26
C ILE A 128 9.76 5.60 -8.59
N VAL A 129 9.68 4.64 -7.67
CA VAL A 129 8.41 4.33 -6.99
C VAL A 129 7.94 5.49 -6.09
N ARG A 130 8.85 6.17 -5.39
CA ARG A 130 8.50 7.32 -4.55
C ARG A 130 7.99 8.49 -5.38
N GLU A 131 8.68 8.79 -6.49
CA GLU A 131 8.25 9.80 -7.43
C GLU A 131 6.90 9.43 -8.03
N TYR A 132 6.72 8.18 -8.45
CA TYR A 132 5.44 7.67 -8.92
C TYR A 132 4.32 7.85 -7.89
N PHE A 133 4.52 7.57 -6.60
CA PHE A 133 3.44 7.80 -5.63
C PHE A 133 3.08 9.28 -5.44
N LEU A 134 3.97 10.21 -5.79
CA LEU A 134 3.69 11.65 -5.80
C LEU A 134 3.06 12.10 -7.12
N SER A 135 3.66 11.69 -8.23
CA SER A 135 3.41 12.17 -9.59
C SER A 135 2.42 11.35 -10.37
N GLY A 136 2.17 10.09 -9.93
CA GLY A 136 1.41 8.96 -10.52
C GLY A 136 1.46 8.79 -12.03
N ASP A 137 2.51 9.30 -12.65
CA ASP A 137 2.75 9.20 -14.07
C ASP A 137 3.27 7.80 -14.38
N THR A 138 2.41 6.95 -14.95
CA THR A 138 2.82 5.59 -15.35
C THR A 138 3.72 5.60 -16.57
N SER A 139 3.59 6.60 -17.45
CA SER A 139 4.40 6.70 -18.67
C SER A 139 5.85 7.00 -18.33
N GLU A 140 6.08 7.90 -17.37
CA GLU A 140 7.43 8.22 -16.88
C GLU A 140 8.10 7.00 -16.24
N VAL A 141 7.37 6.21 -15.45
CA VAL A 141 7.90 4.98 -14.87
C VAL A 141 8.26 3.96 -15.95
N VAL A 142 7.39 3.72 -16.93
CA VAL A 142 7.65 2.81 -18.04
C VAL A 142 8.87 3.29 -18.83
N HIS A 143 8.96 4.58 -19.15
CA HIS A 143 10.10 5.16 -19.84
C HIS A 143 11.40 5.00 -19.03
N CYS A 144 11.36 5.24 -17.71
CA CYS A 144 12.50 5.01 -16.82
C CYS A 144 12.93 3.54 -16.83
N LEU A 145 12.00 2.59 -16.85
CA LEU A 145 12.33 1.16 -16.89
C LEU A 145 12.85 0.70 -18.25
N ASP A 146 12.34 1.25 -19.35
CA ASP A 146 12.77 0.90 -20.70
C ASP A 146 14.15 1.47 -21.06
N THR A 147 14.47 2.66 -20.55
CA THR A 147 15.74 3.34 -20.82
C THR A 147 16.88 2.85 -19.93
N GLU A 148 16.59 2.16 -18.83
CA GLU A 148 17.61 1.67 -17.91
C GLU A 148 18.27 0.38 -18.43
N PRO A 149 19.59 0.39 -18.73
CA PRO A 149 20.30 -0.79 -19.22
C PRO A 149 20.24 -1.96 -18.23
N SER A 150 20.17 -1.65 -16.93
CA SER A 150 20.04 -2.61 -15.84
C SER A 150 18.63 -3.22 -15.75
N ALA A 151 17.58 -2.51 -16.16
CA ALA A 151 16.20 -2.99 -16.14
C ALA A 151 15.85 -3.93 -17.32
N SER A 152 16.81 -4.19 -18.21
CA SER A 152 16.65 -5.13 -19.32
C SER A 152 16.49 -6.59 -18.85
N SER A 153 16.94 -6.93 -17.64
CA SER A 153 16.77 -8.28 -17.11
C SER A 153 15.38 -8.52 -16.51
N SER A 154 14.79 -9.68 -16.84
CA SER A 154 13.51 -10.15 -16.30
C SER A 154 13.49 -10.17 -14.76
N GLN A 155 14.62 -10.54 -14.15
CA GLN A 155 14.77 -10.58 -12.70
C GLN A 155 14.71 -9.18 -12.06
N ILE A 156 15.32 -8.17 -12.68
CA ILE A 156 15.32 -6.80 -12.17
C ILE A 156 13.92 -6.17 -12.26
N ARG A 157 13.18 -6.43 -13.34
CA ARG A 157 11.77 -5.99 -13.45
C ARG A 157 10.86 -6.67 -12.42
N ALA A 158 11.06 -7.97 -12.17
CA ALA A 158 10.34 -8.67 -11.09
C ALA A 158 10.66 -8.08 -9.71
N ILE A 159 11.91 -7.75 -9.43
CA ILE A 159 12.33 -7.08 -8.18
C ILE A 159 11.68 -5.71 -8.04
N PHE A 160 11.59 -4.92 -9.12
CA PHE A 160 10.90 -3.64 -9.11
C PHE A 160 9.43 -3.79 -8.70
N VAL A 161 8.71 -4.74 -9.31
CA VAL A 161 7.30 -5.00 -9.00
C VAL A 161 7.13 -5.50 -7.57
N LYS A 162 7.99 -6.41 -7.10
CA LYS A 162 8.00 -6.87 -5.69
C LYS A 162 8.14 -5.68 -4.76
N TYR A 163 9.10 -4.79 -5.02
CA TYR A 163 9.35 -3.62 -4.20
C TYR A 163 8.19 -2.62 -4.22
N LEU A 164 7.61 -2.34 -5.39
CA LEU A 164 6.43 -1.48 -5.55
C LEU A 164 5.26 -1.96 -4.68
N ILE A 165 4.90 -3.25 -4.79
CA ILE A 165 3.77 -3.83 -4.04
C ILE A 165 4.08 -3.85 -2.54
N THR A 166 5.30 -4.23 -2.15
CA THR A 166 5.73 -4.23 -0.74
C THR A 166 5.58 -2.84 -0.12
N LEU A 167 6.09 -1.80 -0.79
CA LEU A 167 5.99 -0.43 -0.29
C LEU A 167 4.54 0.09 -0.27
N ALA A 168 3.69 -0.38 -1.19
CA ALA A 168 2.27 -0.01 -1.22
C ALA A 168 1.48 -0.63 -0.07
N MET A 169 1.80 -1.87 0.33
CA MET A 169 1.14 -2.55 1.46
C MET A 169 1.34 -1.80 2.78
N ASP A 170 2.49 -1.17 2.97
CA ASP A 170 2.80 -0.34 4.15
C ASP A 170 2.17 1.07 4.12
N ARG A 171 1.37 1.38 3.09
CA ARG A 171 0.78 2.71 2.85
C ARG A 171 -0.75 2.67 2.82
N LYS A 172 -1.37 3.80 2.45
CA LYS A 172 -2.82 3.95 2.42
C LYS A 172 -3.40 3.32 1.16
N LYS A 173 -4.73 3.19 1.12
CA LYS A 173 -5.47 2.63 -0.03
C LYS A 173 -5.13 3.32 -1.37
N ARG A 174 -4.80 4.61 -1.35
CA ARG A 174 -4.38 5.36 -2.55
C ARG A 174 -3.16 4.72 -3.20
N GLU A 175 -2.07 4.52 -2.45
CA GLU A 175 -0.84 3.94 -2.99
C GLU A 175 -1.01 2.49 -3.41
N LYS A 176 -1.92 1.75 -2.74
CA LYS A 176 -2.31 0.40 -3.15
C LYS A 176 -2.98 0.38 -4.51
N GLU A 177 -3.93 1.27 -4.76
CA GLU A 177 -4.54 1.41 -6.10
C GLU A 177 -3.51 1.85 -7.13
N MET A 178 -2.66 2.83 -6.81
CA MET A 178 -1.62 3.30 -7.74
C MET A 178 -0.68 2.14 -8.13
N ALA A 179 -0.28 1.29 -7.19
CA ALA A 179 0.51 0.11 -7.50
C ALA A 179 -0.22 -0.84 -8.47
N CYS A 180 -1.51 -1.11 -8.29
CA CYS A 180 -2.30 -1.92 -9.25
C CYS A 180 -2.31 -1.29 -10.65
N VAL A 181 -2.55 0.03 -10.74
CA VAL A 181 -2.59 0.77 -12.01
C VAL A 181 -1.23 0.73 -12.72
N LEU A 182 -0.14 0.91 -11.99
CA LEU A 182 1.20 0.81 -12.55
C LEU A 182 1.47 -0.61 -13.03
N VAL A 183 1.21 -1.65 -12.22
CA VAL A 183 1.40 -3.06 -12.60
C VAL A 183 0.67 -3.39 -13.91
N CYS A 184 -0.55 -2.89 -14.09
CA CYS A 184 -1.31 -3.04 -15.34
C CYS A 184 -0.66 -2.33 -16.54
N SER A 185 0.09 -1.26 -16.31
CA SER A 185 0.71 -0.43 -17.36
C SER A 185 2.10 -0.92 -17.81
N LEU A 186 2.75 -1.78 -17.02
CA LEU A 186 4.13 -2.19 -17.23
C LEU A 186 4.35 -3.12 -18.44
N GLY A 187 3.32 -3.83 -18.91
CA GLY A 187 3.40 -4.62 -20.15
C GLY A 187 4.29 -5.88 -20.11
N PHE A 188 4.80 -6.28 -18.94
CA PHE A 188 5.64 -7.48 -18.76
C PHE A 188 5.04 -8.52 -17.79
N PRO A 189 3.94 -9.21 -18.15
CA PRO A 189 3.17 -10.06 -17.24
C PRO A 189 3.97 -11.25 -16.66
N LYS A 190 4.98 -11.76 -17.38
CA LYS A 190 5.87 -12.82 -16.87
C LYS A 190 6.68 -12.35 -15.65
N ASP A 191 7.17 -11.11 -15.70
CA ASP A 191 7.97 -10.54 -14.61
C ASP A 191 7.07 -10.18 -13.42
N VAL A 192 5.84 -9.73 -13.68
CA VAL A 192 4.80 -9.54 -12.65
C VAL A 192 4.49 -10.85 -11.94
N ARG A 193 4.31 -11.96 -12.67
CA ARG A 193 4.11 -13.28 -12.05
C ARG A 193 5.28 -13.68 -11.17
N ASN A 194 6.51 -13.53 -11.65
CA ASN A 194 7.71 -13.84 -10.88
C ASN A 194 7.76 -13.01 -9.58
N ALA A 195 7.38 -11.73 -9.65
CA ALA A 195 7.28 -10.87 -8.48
C ALA A 195 6.23 -11.38 -7.47
N PHE A 196 5.06 -11.83 -7.93
CA PHE A 196 4.06 -12.44 -7.05
C PHE A 196 4.55 -13.75 -6.41
N SER A 197 5.30 -14.60 -7.13
CA SER A 197 5.94 -15.78 -6.54
C SER A 197 6.86 -15.38 -5.38
N MET A 198 7.74 -14.41 -5.61
CA MET A 198 8.66 -13.91 -4.56
C MET A 198 7.92 -13.29 -3.36
N LEU A 199 6.81 -12.58 -3.61
CA LEU A 199 5.97 -12.00 -2.55
C LEU A 199 5.28 -13.09 -1.72
N ILE A 200 4.76 -14.14 -2.36
CA ILE A 200 4.10 -15.25 -1.68
C ILE A 200 5.10 -16.05 -0.85
N GLU A 201 6.29 -16.34 -1.38
CA GLU A 201 7.37 -17.04 -0.66
C GLU A 201 7.82 -16.28 0.59
N SER A 202 7.76 -14.94 0.56
CA SER A 202 8.12 -14.09 1.71
C SER A 202 6.93 -13.73 2.62
N ALA A 203 5.69 -13.99 2.19
CA ALA A 203 4.48 -13.58 2.91
C ALA A 203 4.38 -14.20 4.32
N ASP A 204 4.77 -15.47 4.49
CA ASP A 204 4.73 -16.14 5.80
C ASP A 204 5.66 -15.47 6.82
N HIS A 205 6.79 -14.92 6.36
CA HIS A 205 7.69 -14.16 7.22
C HIS A 205 7.12 -12.79 7.57
N THR A 206 6.60 -12.06 6.58
CA THR A 206 6.03 -10.74 6.79
C THR A 206 4.74 -10.77 7.62
N ALA A 207 3.95 -11.84 7.51
CA ALA A 207 2.72 -12.04 8.28
C ALA A 207 2.97 -12.17 9.79
N LEU A 208 4.17 -12.60 10.21
CA LEU A 208 4.56 -12.63 11.62
C LEU A 208 4.59 -11.22 12.24
N ASP A 209 4.95 -10.22 11.45
CA ASP A 209 5.08 -8.82 11.89
C ASP A 209 3.80 -8.02 11.61
N ASN A 210 3.09 -8.32 10.51
CA ASN A 210 1.84 -7.66 10.15
C ASN A 210 0.86 -8.64 9.45
N PRO A 211 -0.16 -9.16 10.15
CA PRO A 211 -1.09 -10.13 9.57
C PRO A 211 -1.94 -9.55 8.42
N VAL A 212 -2.09 -8.22 8.33
CA VAL A 212 -2.84 -7.54 7.26
C VAL A 212 -2.17 -7.72 5.89
N VAL A 213 -0.86 -8.00 5.85
CA VAL A 213 -0.11 -8.21 4.61
C VAL A 213 -0.65 -9.38 3.80
N VAL A 214 -1.15 -10.44 4.46
CA VAL A 214 -1.73 -11.60 3.76
C VAL A 214 -3.01 -11.19 3.03
N GLU A 215 -3.87 -10.41 3.67
CA GLU A 215 -5.13 -9.91 3.09
C GLU A 215 -4.86 -8.92 1.94
N ASP A 216 -3.93 -7.99 2.15
CA ASP A 216 -3.55 -7.01 1.13
C ASP A 216 -2.93 -7.70 -0.09
N LEU A 217 -1.99 -8.63 0.13
CA LEU A 217 -1.33 -9.36 -0.94
C LEU A 217 -2.32 -10.25 -1.71
N ALA A 218 -3.25 -10.91 -1.02
CA ALA A 218 -4.32 -11.67 -1.65
C ALA A 218 -5.21 -10.76 -2.52
N MET A 219 -5.52 -9.55 -2.06
CA MET A 219 -6.27 -8.57 -2.82
C MET A 219 -5.49 -8.06 -4.05
N PHE A 220 -4.18 -7.79 -3.93
CA PHE A 220 -3.32 -7.44 -5.06
C PHE A 220 -3.29 -8.55 -6.12
N LEU A 221 -3.17 -9.81 -5.67
CA LEU A 221 -3.14 -10.97 -6.55
C LEU A 221 -4.47 -11.15 -7.28
N ALA A 222 -5.59 -11.05 -6.56
CA ALA A 222 -6.93 -11.08 -7.16
C ALA A 222 -7.15 -9.90 -8.13
N ARG A 223 -6.65 -8.71 -7.80
CA ARG A 223 -6.73 -7.54 -8.67
C ARG A 223 -5.91 -7.70 -9.94
N ALA A 224 -4.72 -8.30 -9.88
CA ALA A 224 -3.92 -8.60 -11.07
C ALA A 224 -4.61 -9.58 -12.03
N VAL A 225 -5.43 -10.50 -11.51
CA VAL A 225 -6.27 -11.38 -12.35
C VAL A 225 -7.44 -10.60 -12.97
N VAL A 226 -8.11 -9.74 -12.20
CA VAL A 226 -9.22 -8.89 -12.70
C VAL A 226 -8.75 -7.85 -13.73
N ASP A 227 -7.57 -7.28 -13.55
CA ASP A 227 -6.94 -6.35 -14.49
C ASP A 227 -6.29 -7.08 -15.69
N GLU A 228 -6.49 -8.41 -15.82
CA GLU A 228 -5.96 -9.26 -16.89
C GLU A 228 -4.43 -9.26 -17.05
N VAL A 229 -3.72 -8.86 -16.00
CA VAL A 229 -2.24 -8.93 -15.95
C VAL A 229 -1.78 -10.37 -15.72
N LEU A 230 -2.54 -11.13 -14.94
CA LEU A 230 -2.32 -12.56 -14.71
C LEU A 230 -3.54 -13.35 -15.19
N ALA A 231 -3.31 -14.51 -15.80
CA ALA A 231 -4.40 -15.42 -16.13
C ALA A 231 -4.83 -16.23 -14.89
N PRO A 232 -6.08 -16.70 -14.81
CA PRO A 232 -6.53 -17.55 -13.70
C PRO A 232 -5.67 -18.81 -13.47
N ARG A 233 -5.12 -19.40 -14.53
CA ARG A 233 -4.19 -20.54 -14.46
C ARG A 233 -2.91 -20.21 -13.71
N ASP A 234 -2.49 -18.95 -13.74
CA ASP A 234 -1.27 -18.48 -13.08
C ASP A 234 -1.41 -18.61 -11.57
N LEU A 235 -2.63 -18.43 -11.06
CA LEU A 235 -2.99 -18.59 -9.67
C LEU A 235 -2.92 -20.06 -9.22
N GLU A 236 -3.21 -21.00 -10.12
CA GLU A 236 -3.11 -22.44 -9.87
C GLU A 236 -1.65 -22.89 -9.83
N GLU A 237 -0.85 -22.42 -10.78
CA GLU A 237 0.58 -22.74 -10.87
C GLU A 237 1.36 -22.18 -9.66
N LEU A 238 1.07 -20.94 -9.24
CA LEU A 238 1.64 -20.36 -8.03
C LEU A 238 1.29 -21.15 -6.75
N GLY A 239 0.11 -21.80 -6.73
CA GLY A 239 -0.37 -22.58 -5.58
C GLY A 239 0.18 -23.99 -5.49
N SER A 240 0.76 -24.52 -6.58
CA SER A 240 1.32 -25.87 -6.60
C SER A 240 2.63 -26.01 -5.79
N SER A 241 3.31 -24.88 -5.54
CA SER A 241 4.61 -24.85 -4.84
C SER A 241 4.46 -24.60 -3.33
N VAL A 242 3.42 -23.88 -2.90
CA VAL A 242 3.16 -23.51 -1.49
C VAL A 242 1.64 -23.43 -1.30
N GLU A 243 1.05 -24.26 -0.43
CA GLU A 243 -0.33 -24.06 0.06
C GLU A 243 -0.36 -22.82 0.99
N GLY A 244 -0.27 -21.64 0.40
CA GLY A 244 -0.23 -20.37 1.12
C GLY A 244 -1.63 -19.79 1.35
N ASN A 245 -1.87 -19.27 2.56
CA ASN A 245 -3.11 -18.56 2.93
C ASN A 245 -3.48 -17.44 1.94
N VAL A 246 -2.48 -16.81 1.31
CA VAL A 246 -2.65 -15.73 0.32
C VAL A 246 -3.43 -16.22 -0.92
N ILE A 247 -3.03 -17.36 -1.48
CA ILE A 247 -3.60 -17.88 -2.74
C ILE A 247 -5.03 -18.34 -2.51
N GLN A 248 -5.29 -19.05 -1.41
CA GLN A 248 -6.64 -19.48 -1.06
C GLN A 248 -7.56 -18.27 -0.83
N THR A 249 -7.07 -17.24 -0.14
CA THR A 249 -7.82 -16.00 0.06
C THR A 249 -8.13 -15.31 -1.28
N ALA A 250 -7.15 -15.20 -2.18
CA ALA A 250 -7.36 -14.62 -3.51
C ALA A 250 -8.41 -15.40 -4.33
N LYS A 251 -8.38 -16.74 -4.29
CA LYS A 251 -9.39 -17.60 -4.93
C LYS A 251 -10.79 -17.31 -4.39
N THR A 252 -10.96 -17.29 -3.07
CA THR A 252 -12.27 -16.99 -2.46
C THR A 252 -12.81 -15.60 -2.83
N LEU A 253 -11.92 -14.60 -2.95
CA LEU A 253 -12.28 -13.25 -3.41
C LEU A 253 -12.82 -13.28 -4.85
N LEU A 254 -12.16 -14.03 -5.74
CA LEU A 254 -12.52 -14.15 -7.15
C LEU A 254 -13.81 -14.96 -7.37
N GLU A 255 -14.09 -15.97 -6.54
CA GLU A 255 -15.29 -16.80 -6.61
C GLU A 255 -16.56 -16.10 -6.10
N THR A 256 -16.42 -15.01 -5.35
CA THR A 256 -17.57 -14.29 -4.79
C THR A 256 -18.42 -13.63 -5.89
N ARG A 257 -19.75 -13.55 -5.73
CA ARG A 257 -20.64 -12.87 -6.68
C ARG A 257 -20.20 -11.43 -6.94
N LEU A 258 -20.18 -11.00 -8.21
CA LEU A 258 -19.73 -9.68 -8.64
C LEU A 258 -18.29 -9.35 -8.20
N SER A 259 -17.44 -10.38 -8.04
CA SER A 259 -16.04 -10.24 -7.61
C SER A 259 -15.27 -9.25 -8.47
N GLY A 260 -15.39 -9.32 -9.80
CA GLY A 260 -14.72 -8.41 -10.73
C GLY A 260 -14.92 -6.93 -10.38
N GLU A 261 -16.16 -6.45 -10.34
CA GLU A 261 -16.47 -5.03 -10.03
C GLU A 261 -16.05 -4.64 -8.60
N ARG A 262 -16.22 -5.54 -7.63
CA ARG A 262 -15.84 -5.29 -6.23
C ARG A 262 -14.33 -5.18 -6.06
N ILE A 263 -13.57 -6.09 -6.67
CA ILE A 263 -12.11 -6.12 -6.64
C ILE A 263 -11.56 -4.92 -7.41
N LEU A 264 -12.18 -4.53 -8.52
CA LEU A 264 -11.82 -3.32 -9.26
C LEU A 264 -11.95 -2.05 -8.39
N ARG A 265 -12.78 -2.07 -7.35
CA ARG A 265 -13.00 -0.95 -6.40
C ARG A 265 -12.42 -1.21 -5.01
N CYS A 266 -11.63 -2.27 -4.80
CA CYS A 266 -11.22 -2.70 -3.45
C CYS A 266 -10.45 -1.64 -2.66
N TRP A 267 -9.68 -0.80 -3.36
CA TRP A 267 -8.92 0.30 -2.78
C TRP A 267 -9.61 1.66 -2.88
N GLY A 268 -10.85 1.71 -3.40
CA GLY A 268 -11.66 2.91 -3.50
C GLY A 268 -11.35 3.81 -4.70
N GLY A 269 -10.66 3.31 -5.73
CA GLY A 269 -10.07 4.14 -6.79
C GLY A 269 -10.51 3.92 -8.23
N ARG A 270 -11.50 3.08 -8.54
CA ARG A 270 -11.94 2.86 -9.94
C ARG A 270 -13.45 3.01 -10.15
N GLY A 271 -13.88 4.24 -10.31
CA GLY A 271 -15.03 4.57 -11.15
C GLY A 271 -14.49 5.18 -12.44
N ILE A 272 -14.35 4.35 -13.47
CA ILE A 272 -14.16 4.65 -14.91
C ILE A 272 -13.15 5.77 -15.26
N GLU A 273 -12.06 5.35 -15.91
CA GLU A 273 -11.03 6.14 -16.60
C GLU A 273 -10.15 7.07 -15.74
N ILE A 274 -9.02 6.54 -15.27
CA ILE A 274 -7.91 7.36 -14.77
C ILE A 274 -6.60 6.82 -15.36
N LYS A 275 -6.21 7.38 -16.51
CA LYS A 275 -4.80 7.68 -16.75
C LYS A 275 -4.54 9.01 -16.06
N SER A 276 -3.53 9.02 -15.19
CA SER A 276 -2.95 10.19 -14.53
C SER A 276 -3.50 10.52 -13.13
N PRO A 277 -2.68 11.11 -12.25
CA PRO A 277 -2.92 11.20 -10.82
C PRO A 277 -3.25 12.64 -10.42
N GLY A 278 -4.22 12.72 -9.53
CA GLY A 278 -4.92 13.96 -9.31
C GLY A 278 -6.24 13.81 -10.00
N CYS A 279 -7.24 13.38 -9.24
CA CYS A 279 -8.61 13.61 -9.66
C CYS A 279 -8.70 15.10 -9.92
N THR A 280 -8.80 15.50 -11.20
CA THR A 280 -8.77 16.92 -11.53
C THR A 280 -9.94 17.58 -10.81
N VAL A 281 -9.83 18.88 -10.49
CA VAL A 281 -10.96 19.63 -9.92
C VAL A 281 -12.24 19.43 -10.77
N SER A 282 -12.09 19.17 -12.08
CA SER A 282 -13.19 18.83 -12.99
C SER A 282 -13.86 17.49 -12.67
N GLU A 283 -13.10 16.42 -12.48
CA GLU A 283 -13.65 15.09 -12.16
C GLU A 283 -14.34 15.06 -10.79
N VAL A 284 -13.79 15.77 -9.80
CA VAL A 284 -14.43 15.86 -8.48
C VAL A 284 -15.77 16.60 -8.61
N LYS A 285 -15.81 17.66 -9.43
CA LYS A 285 -17.06 18.38 -9.74
C LYS A 285 -18.07 17.48 -10.44
N GLU A 286 -17.63 16.62 -11.34
CA GLU A 286 -18.49 15.65 -12.04
C GLU A 286 -19.03 14.58 -11.07
N LYS A 287 -18.18 14.02 -10.20
CA LYS A 287 -18.63 13.09 -9.15
C LYS A 287 -19.67 13.70 -8.22
N ILE A 288 -19.45 14.95 -7.81
CA ILE A 288 -20.43 15.69 -6.99
C ILE A 288 -21.73 15.87 -7.77
N GLN A 289 -21.67 16.13 -9.06
CA GLN A 289 -22.84 16.28 -9.90
C GLN A 289 -23.64 14.97 -10.02
N VAL A 290 -22.98 13.86 -10.35
CA VAL A 290 -23.62 12.53 -10.43
C VAL A 290 -24.24 12.15 -9.08
N LEU A 291 -23.54 12.37 -7.97
CA LEU A 291 -24.06 12.13 -6.61
C LEU A 291 -25.36 12.88 -6.37
N LEU A 292 -25.42 14.17 -6.72
CA LEU A 292 -26.60 14.99 -6.53
C LEU A 292 -27.74 14.55 -7.45
N GLU A 293 -27.45 14.20 -8.70
CA GLU A 293 -28.42 13.71 -9.67
C GLU A 293 -29.05 12.37 -9.23
N GLU A 294 -28.25 11.42 -8.77
CA GLU A 294 -28.71 10.14 -8.23
C GLU A 294 -29.61 10.34 -7.00
N TYR A 295 -29.19 11.19 -6.07
CA TYR A 295 -29.95 11.46 -4.86
C TYR A 295 -31.29 12.15 -5.15
N VAL A 296 -31.31 13.09 -6.09
CA VAL A 296 -32.54 13.76 -6.58
C VAL A 296 -33.43 12.78 -7.36
N SER A 297 -32.86 11.79 -8.04
CA SER A 297 -33.61 10.79 -8.82
C SER A 297 -34.24 9.67 -7.97
N GLY A 298 -34.02 9.68 -6.66
CA GLY A 298 -34.63 8.73 -5.73
C GLY A 298 -33.64 8.08 -4.75
N GLY A 299 -32.35 8.41 -4.85
CA GLY A 299 -31.31 7.87 -3.99
C GLY A 299 -31.52 8.13 -2.49
N ASP A 300 -30.86 7.29 -1.69
CA ASP A 300 -30.91 7.32 -0.23
C ASP A 300 -30.00 8.40 0.36
N LEU A 301 -30.44 9.02 1.45
CA LEU A 301 -29.72 10.10 2.13
C LEU A 301 -28.41 9.61 2.77
N LYS A 302 -28.38 8.41 3.36
CA LYS A 302 -27.17 7.87 3.98
C LYS A 302 -26.13 7.54 2.91
N GLU A 303 -26.59 7.03 1.78
CA GLU A 303 -25.74 6.77 0.63
C GLU A 303 -25.13 8.05 0.07
N ALA A 304 -25.93 9.10 -0.14
CA ALA A 304 -25.40 10.40 -0.54
C ALA A 304 -24.37 10.96 0.45
N CYS A 305 -24.60 10.84 1.76
CA CYS A 305 -23.63 11.23 2.78
C CYS A 305 -22.35 10.37 2.74
N ARG A 306 -22.48 9.07 2.48
CA ARG A 306 -21.35 8.15 2.29
C ARG A 306 -20.52 8.57 1.08
N CYS A 307 -21.16 8.86 -0.05
CA CYS A 307 -20.47 9.33 -1.26
C CYS A 307 -19.74 10.66 -1.02
N VAL A 308 -20.36 11.63 -0.31
CA VAL A 308 -19.68 12.88 0.07
C VAL A 308 -18.45 12.60 0.94
N LYS A 309 -18.55 11.68 1.91
CA LYS A 309 -17.44 11.29 2.78
C LYS A 309 -16.31 10.60 2.01
N GLU A 310 -16.66 9.77 1.03
CA GLU A 310 -15.72 9.01 0.20
C GLU A 310 -14.99 9.87 -0.83
N LEU A 311 -15.45 11.10 -1.10
CA LEU A 311 -14.64 12.08 -1.84
C LEU A 311 -13.28 12.31 -1.16
N GLY A 312 -13.19 12.19 0.17
CA GLY A 312 -11.93 12.31 0.91
C GLY A 312 -11.27 13.70 0.85
N MET A 313 -12.00 14.72 0.37
CA MET A 313 -11.49 16.06 0.10
C MET A 313 -12.21 17.11 0.94
N SER A 314 -12.01 17.08 2.26
CA SER A 314 -12.66 17.99 3.21
C SER A 314 -12.45 19.48 2.91
N PHE A 315 -11.30 19.84 2.31
CA PHE A 315 -11.00 21.20 1.89
C PHE A 315 -11.79 21.67 0.65
N PHE A 316 -12.43 20.75 -0.06
CA PHE A 316 -13.19 20.98 -1.29
C PHE A 316 -14.71 20.77 -1.12
N HIS A 317 -15.18 20.51 0.10
CA HIS A 317 -16.62 20.34 0.37
C HIS A 317 -17.47 21.57 0.04
N HIS A 318 -16.88 22.77 -0.07
CA HIS A 318 -17.55 23.97 -0.57
C HIS A 318 -18.12 23.77 -1.97
N GLU A 319 -17.58 22.85 -2.78
CA GLU A 319 -18.11 22.53 -4.11
C GLU A 319 -19.40 21.72 -4.02
N VAL A 320 -19.50 20.80 -3.04
CA VAL A 320 -20.75 20.09 -2.74
C VAL A 320 -21.83 21.10 -2.37
N VAL A 321 -21.49 22.07 -1.52
CA VAL A 321 -22.39 23.14 -1.11
C VAL A 321 -22.79 24.01 -2.30
N LYS A 322 -21.81 24.47 -3.11
CA LYS A 322 -22.07 25.30 -4.30
C LYS A 322 -23.04 24.59 -5.25
N LYS A 323 -22.71 23.37 -5.67
CA LYS A 323 -23.55 22.62 -6.63
C LYS A 323 -24.92 22.28 -6.05
N SER A 324 -25.02 21.99 -4.75
CA SER A 324 -26.31 21.75 -4.09
C SER A 324 -27.21 23.00 -4.11
N VAL A 325 -26.66 24.16 -3.77
CA VAL A 325 -27.42 25.42 -3.75
C VAL A 325 -27.80 25.85 -5.17
N VAL A 326 -26.90 25.73 -6.15
CA VAL A 326 -27.23 25.94 -7.57
C VAL A 326 -28.37 25.01 -8.00
N ARG A 327 -28.28 23.72 -7.65
CA ARG A 327 -29.34 22.76 -7.94
C ARG A 327 -30.67 23.13 -7.29
N ILE A 328 -30.66 23.68 -6.08
CA ILE A 328 -31.87 24.17 -5.40
C ILE A 328 -32.50 25.36 -6.15
N ILE A 329 -31.68 26.22 -6.76
CA ILE A 329 -32.15 27.39 -7.52
C ILE A 329 -32.75 26.96 -8.87
N GLU A 330 -32.12 25.99 -9.54
CA GLU A 330 -32.56 25.44 -10.83
C GLU A 330 -33.79 24.53 -10.72
N GLU A 331 -33.88 23.75 -9.64
CA GLU A 331 -34.85 22.66 -9.48
C GLU A 331 -36.22 23.15 -8.96
N LYS A 332 -37.31 22.69 -9.58
CA LYS A 332 -38.67 23.15 -9.25
C LYS A 332 -39.30 22.40 -8.08
N GLU A 333 -39.16 21.08 -8.06
CA GLU A 333 -39.95 20.23 -7.15
C GLU A 333 -39.12 19.56 -6.05
N LYS A 334 -37.84 19.29 -6.31
CA LYS A 334 -37.01 18.42 -5.45
C LYS A 334 -36.00 19.19 -4.59
N LYS A 335 -36.11 20.51 -4.51
CA LYS A 335 -35.22 21.40 -3.74
C LYS A 335 -35.11 21.02 -2.26
N GLU A 336 -36.19 20.57 -1.63
CA GLU A 336 -36.19 20.17 -0.21
C GLU A 336 -35.35 18.92 0.08
N ARG A 337 -35.25 17.98 -0.87
CA ARG A 337 -34.38 16.80 -0.69
C ARG A 337 -32.93 17.24 -0.63
N VAL A 338 -32.50 18.10 -1.55
CA VAL A 338 -31.13 18.62 -1.61
C VAL A 338 -30.81 19.46 -0.36
N TRP A 339 -31.76 20.27 0.10
CA TRP A 339 -31.61 21.00 1.36
C TRP A 339 -31.41 20.05 2.55
N LYS A 340 -32.20 18.98 2.63
CA LYS A 340 -32.07 17.95 3.68
C LYS A 340 -30.69 17.30 3.67
N LEU A 341 -30.11 17.05 2.49
CA LEU A 341 -28.74 16.54 2.36
C LEU A 341 -27.73 17.52 2.96
N LEU A 342 -27.80 18.81 2.60
CA LEU A 342 -26.92 19.84 3.17
C LEU A 342 -27.03 19.92 4.70
N LYS A 343 -28.26 19.88 5.21
CA LYS A 343 -28.52 19.91 6.66
C LYS A 343 -27.88 18.75 7.39
N VAL A 344 -28.06 17.53 6.89
CA VAL A 344 -27.48 16.32 7.50
C VAL A 344 -25.96 16.33 7.39
N CYS A 345 -25.40 16.76 6.26
CA CYS A 345 -23.97 16.94 6.09
C CYS A 345 -23.37 17.95 7.07
N PHE A 346 -24.09 19.02 7.41
CA PHE A 346 -23.66 20.01 8.40
C PHE A 346 -23.77 19.48 9.83
N GLU A 347 -24.95 18.98 10.22
CA GLU A 347 -25.24 18.52 11.58
C GLU A 347 -24.38 17.32 11.98
N SER A 348 -24.00 16.47 11.02
CA SER A 348 -23.07 15.34 11.25
C SER A 348 -21.60 15.75 11.30
N GLY A 349 -21.27 17.02 11.04
CA GLY A 349 -19.90 17.52 10.95
C GLY A 349 -19.15 17.09 9.68
N LEU A 350 -19.82 16.44 8.73
CA LEU A 350 -19.24 16.04 7.45
C LEU A 350 -18.81 17.25 6.61
N VAL A 351 -19.57 18.34 6.67
CA VAL A 351 -19.23 19.62 6.05
C VAL A 351 -19.11 20.68 7.13
N ALA A 352 -17.88 21.19 7.32
CA ALA A 352 -17.60 22.22 8.30
C ALA A 352 -18.22 23.58 7.94
N ILE A 353 -18.52 24.40 8.95
CA ILE A 353 -19.14 25.73 8.78
C ILE A 353 -18.40 26.65 7.81
N TYR A 354 -17.05 26.59 7.78
CA TYR A 354 -16.25 27.39 6.85
C TYR A 354 -16.41 26.92 5.39
N GLN A 355 -16.65 25.62 5.16
CA GLN A 355 -16.95 25.06 3.84
C GLN A 355 -18.36 25.44 3.40
N MET A 356 -19.33 25.46 4.32
CA MET A 356 -20.67 26.01 4.06
C MET A 356 -20.57 27.47 3.61
N THR A 357 -19.93 28.31 4.42
CA THR A 357 -19.76 29.75 4.13
C THR A 357 -19.08 29.98 2.78
N LYS A 358 -17.99 29.26 2.49
CA LYS A 358 -17.27 29.35 1.22
C LYS A 358 -18.14 28.90 0.04
N GLY A 359 -18.94 27.85 0.20
CA GLY A 359 -19.85 27.35 -0.83
C GLY A 359 -20.90 28.38 -1.22
N PHE A 360 -21.60 28.96 -0.23
CA PHE A 360 -22.59 30.01 -0.47
C PHE A 360 -21.97 31.25 -1.11
N LYS A 361 -20.81 31.70 -0.63
CA LYS A 361 -20.09 32.83 -1.23
C LYS A 361 -19.82 32.60 -2.73
N ARG A 362 -19.38 31.40 -3.09
CA ARG A 362 -19.09 31.03 -4.49
C ARG A 362 -20.32 30.92 -5.39
N VAL A 363 -21.52 30.75 -4.83
CA VAL A 363 -22.77 30.85 -5.59
C VAL A 363 -23.09 32.32 -5.88
N GLY A 364 -22.95 33.19 -4.88
CA GLY A 364 -23.10 34.64 -5.05
C GLY A 364 -22.16 35.19 -6.13
N GLU A 365 -20.89 34.75 -6.13
CA GLU A 365 -19.90 35.13 -7.15
C GLU A 365 -20.25 34.67 -8.58
N SER A 366 -21.14 33.69 -8.76
CA SER A 366 -21.61 33.22 -10.07
C SER A 366 -23.11 33.46 -10.29
N LEU A 367 -23.69 34.43 -9.60
CA LEU A 367 -25.13 34.69 -9.64
C LEU A 367 -25.57 35.37 -10.94
N GLU A 368 -24.71 36.23 -11.50
CA GLU A 368 -24.95 36.87 -12.81
C GLU A 368 -25.07 35.82 -13.91
N ASP A 369 -24.11 34.89 -13.98
CA ASP A 369 -24.13 33.77 -14.93
C ASP A 369 -25.38 32.89 -14.72
N LEU A 370 -25.70 32.55 -13.47
CA LEU A 370 -26.88 31.73 -13.15
C LEU A 370 -28.20 32.40 -13.53
N SER A 371 -28.23 33.73 -13.53
CA SER A 371 -29.41 34.51 -13.92
C SER A 371 -29.69 34.45 -15.43
N LEU A 372 -28.71 34.05 -16.25
CA LEU A 372 -28.90 33.81 -17.68
C LEU A 372 -29.80 32.60 -17.94
N ASP A 373 -29.68 31.56 -17.10
CA ASP A 373 -30.48 30.33 -17.19
C ASP A 373 -31.77 30.41 -16.36
N VAL A 374 -31.72 31.10 -15.22
CA VAL A 374 -32.83 31.19 -14.25
C VAL A 374 -33.10 32.67 -13.91
N PRO A 375 -34.08 33.33 -14.54
CA PRO A 375 -34.30 34.77 -14.38
C PRO A 375 -34.55 35.25 -12.94
N ASP A 376 -35.06 34.39 -12.06
CA ASP A 376 -35.33 34.63 -10.65
C ASP A 376 -34.22 34.08 -9.71
N ALA A 377 -33.02 33.79 -10.25
CA ALA A 377 -31.91 33.19 -9.49
C ALA A 377 -31.52 34.03 -8.26
N ALA A 378 -31.47 35.36 -8.40
CA ALA A 378 -31.10 36.26 -7.30
C ALA A 378 -32.08 36.21 -6.13
N GLU A 379 -33.39 36.18 -6.42
CA GLU A 379 -34.44 36.08 -5.40
C GLU A 379 -34.37 34.72 -4.69
N LYS A 380 -34.26 33.64 -5.46
CA LYS A 380 -34.12 32.27 -4.92
C LYS A 380 -32.86 32.11 -4.08
N PHE A 381 -31.74 32.69 -4.50
CA PHE A 381 -30.49 32.66 -3.75
C PHE A 381 -30.62 33.43 -2.43
N SER A 382 -31.25 34.61 -2.44
CA SER A 382 -31.54 35.38 -1.23
C SER A 382 -32.36 34.57 -0.22
N TYR A 383 -33.41 33.88 -0.70
CA TYR A 383 -34.19 32.95 0.14
C TYR A 383 -33.32 31.83 0.74
N CYS A 384 -32.42 31.24 -0.06
CA CYS A 384 -31.49 30.23 0.42
C CYS A 384 -30.55 30.78 1.51
N VAL A 385 -30.05 32.01 1.38
CA VAL A 385 -29.18 32.65 2.37
C VAL A 385 -29.90 32.89 3.69
N GLU A 386 -31.13 33.41 3.65
CA GLU A 386 -31.92 33.63 4.86
C GLU A 386 -32.25 32.30 5.56
N ARG A 387 -32.62 31.27 4.80
CA ARG A 387 -32.83 29.93 5.35
C ARG A 387 -31.54 29.34 5.94
N ALA A 388 -30.40 29.55 5.29
CA ALA A 388 -29.10 29.08 5.76
C ALA A 388 -28.66 29.77 7.07
N LYS A 389 -29.02 31.04 7.29
CA LYS A 389 -28.82 31.72 8.58
C LYS A 389 -29.68 31.10 9.69
N VAL A 390 -30.94 30.75 9.39
CA VAL A 390 -31.85 30.09 10.35
C VAL A 390 -31.36 28.69 10.72
N ASP A 391 -30.91 27.90 9.74
CA ASP A 391 -30.39 26.54 9.96
C ASP A 391 -28.93 26.53 10.50
N GLY A 392 -28.31 27.69 10.69
CA GLY A 392 -26.97 27.83 11.27
C GLY A 392 -25.81 27.51 10.33
N PHE A 393 -26.07 27.38 9.02
CA PHE A 393 -25.03 27.17 8.02
C PHE A 393 -24.15 28.41 7.82
N LEU A 394 -24.73 29.59 8.03
CA LEU A 394 -24.11 30.90 7.84
C LEU A 394 -24.25 31.76 9.08
N ASP A 395 -23.26 32.62 9.30
CA ASP A 395 -23.36 33.66 10.33
C ASP A 395 -24.44 34.70 9.95
N LYS A 396 -25.07 35.30 10.96
CA LYS A 396 -26.05 36.38 10.76
C LYS A 396 -25.46 37.57 10.00
N SER A 397 -24.16 37.81 10.12
CA SER A 397 -23.42 38.86 9.41
C SER A 397 -23.09 38.52 7.96
N PHE A 398 -23.45 37.32 7.47
CA PHE A 398 -23.20 36.94 6.07
C PHE A 398 -24.00 37.85 5.14
N ALA A 399 -23.27 38.56 4.27
CA ALA A 399 -23.81 39.44 3.25
C ALA A 399 -23.44 38.93 1.86
N ILE A 400 -24.42 38.94 0.96
CA ILE A 400 -24.21 38.73 -0.48
C ILE A 400 -23.53 40.01 -0.98
N LYS A 401 -22.33 39.89 -1.56
CA LYS A 401 -21.64 41.03 -2.19
C LYS A 401 -21.98 41.08 -3.65
#